data_AF-A0A933P5I2-F1
#
_entry.id   AF-A0A933P5I2-F1
#
_cell.length_a   1.000
_cell.length_b   1.000
_cell.length_c   1.000
_cell.angle_alpha   90.00
_cell.angle_beta   90.00
_cell.angle_gamma   90.00
#
_symmetry.space_group_name_H-M   'P 1'
#
loop_
_entity.id
_entity.type
_entity.pdbx_description
1 polymer ?
#
loop_
_entity_poly.entity_id
_entity_poly.type
_entity_poly.pdbx_seq_one_letter_code
_entity_poly.pdbx_strand_id
1 'polypeptide(L)' 'MERFDVTWWGKTATFLLMFAIPGFMIGASDFPLHQAFLIASWLLVIPGLALSYYTAITYIPTIRQSLRAGRAGRG' A
#
# COMPACT_ATOMS: atom_id res chain seq x y z
N MET A 1 -0.39 18.06 -15.78
CA MET A 1 -1.01 17.32 -14.67
C MET A 1 -0.09 17.49 -13.47
N GLU A 2 -0.58 18.10 -12.39
CA GLU A 2 0.22 18.23 -11.18
C GLU A 2 0.54 16.84 -10.63
N ARG A 3 1.82 16.55 -10.35
CA ARG A 3 2.22 15.23 -9.88
C ARG A 3 1.77 15.11 -8.42
N PHE A 4 0.78 14.26 -8.18
CA PHE A 4 0.40 13.92 -6.81
C PHE A 4 1.54 13.16 -6.16
N ASP A 5 2.21 13.77 -5.19
CA ASP A 5 3.24 13.06 -4.45
C ASP A 5 2.62 11.92 -3.64
N VAL A 6 3.30 10.77 -3.67
CA VAL A 6 2.90 9.60 -2.92
C VAL A 6 3.14 9.88 -1.45
N THR A 7 2.09 9.79 -0.64
CA THR A 7 2.20 9.95 0.81
C THR A 7 3.22 8.97 1.38
N TRP A 8 3.95 9.38 2.42
CA TRP A 8 4.91 8.50 3.08
C TRP A 8 4.27 7.18 3.52
N TRP A 9 3.03 7.23 3.99
CA TRP A 9 2.21 6.07 4.33
C TRP A 9 1.97 5.11 3.16
N GLY A 10 1.72 5.63 1.95
CA GLY A 10 1.56 4.80 0.75
C GLY A 10 2.86 4.09 0.37
N LYS A 11 4.01 4.75 0.54
CA LYS A 11 5.33 4.13 0.30
C LYS A 11 5.59 3.01 1.30
N THR A 12 5.31 3.25 2.58
CA THR A 12 5.46 2.24 3.65
C THR A 12 4.53 1.06 3.42
N ALA A 13 3.26 1.29 3.04
CA ALA A 13 2.31 0.23 2.72
C ALA A 13 2.83 -0.70 1.62
N THR A 14 3.26 -0.12 0.49
CA THR A 14 3.80 -0.90 -0.63
C THR A 14 5.07 -1.65 -0.24
N PHE A 15 5.96 -1.03 0.53
CA PHE A 15 7.18 -1.68 1.01
C PHE A 15 6.85 -2.92 1.86
N LEU A 16 5.91 -2.81 2.82
CA LEU A 16 5.49 -3.95 3.64
C LEU A 16 4.90 -5.08 2.79
N LEU A 17 4.04 -4.74 1.82
CA LEU A 17 3.41 -5.73 0.93
C LEU A 17 4.43 -6.41 0.00
N MET A 18 5.46 -5.67 -0.44
CA MET A 18 6.53 -6.20 -1.29
C MET A 18 7.31 -7.33 -0.59
N PHE A 19 7.50 -7.26 0.73
CA PHE A 19 8.15 -8.32 1.51
C PHE A 19 7.17 -9.43 1.92
N ALA A 20 5.90 -9.10 2.15
CA ALA A 20 4.90 -10.09 2.58
C ALA A 20 4.67 -11.18 1.53
N ILE A 21 4.54 -10.82 0.24
CA ILE A 21 4.26 -11.77 -0.85
C ILE A 21 5.35 -12.87 -0.97
N PRO A 22 6.64 -12.56 -1.16
CA PRO A 22 7.68 -13.58 -1.21
C PRO A 22 7.84 -14.32 0.13
N GLY A 23 7.58 -13.64 1.26
CA GLY A 23 7.57 -14.29 2.57
C GLY A 23 6.51 -15.41 2.66
N PHE A 24 5.32 -15.21 2.09
CA PHE A 24 4.30 -16.26 2.00
C PHE A 24 4.74 -17.43 1.13
N MET A 25 5.45 -17.17 0.03
CA MET A 25 5.98 -18.24 -0.82
C MET A 25 7.01 -19.11 -0.09
N ILE A 26 7.92 -18.49 0.67
CA ILE A 26 8.87 -19.23 1.53
C ILE A 26 8.13 -19.96 2.65
N GLY A 27 7.12 -19.33 3.25
CA GLY A 27 6.31 -19.93 4.31
C GLY A 27 5.46 -21.14 3.87
N ALA A 28 5.15 -21.24 2.57
CA ALA A 28 4.45 -22.37 1.96
C ALA A 28 5.39 -23.48 1.46
N SER A 29 6.70 -23.33 1.64
CA SER A 29 7.71 -24.31 1.23
C SER A 29 8.18 -25.19 2.40
N ASP A 30 8.91 -26.27 2.11
CA ASP A 30 9.52 -27.17 3.11
C ASP A 30 10.80 -26.58 3.76
N PHE A 31 11.01 -25.27 3.67
CA PHE A 31 12.17 -24.61 4.28
C PHE A 31 12.14 -24.75 5.82
N PRO A 32 13.26 -25.00 6.51
CA PRO A 32 13.28 -25.21 7.96
C PRO A 32 12.67 -24.06 8.79
N LEU A 33 12.70 -22.83 8.27
CA LEU A 33 12.11 -21.65 8.92
C LEU A 33 10.78 -21.20 8.28
N HIS A 34 10.12 -22.05 7.50
CA HIS A 34 8.89 -21.69 6.79
C HIS A 34 7.82 -21.10 7.73
N GLN A 35 7.59 -21.67 8.91
CA GLN A 35 6.64 -21.13 9.88
C GLN A 35 6.98 -19.71 10.34
N ALA A 36 8.27 -19.43 10.60
CA ALA A 36 8.71 -18.09 11.00
C ALA A 36 8.47 -17.07 9.89
N PHE A 37 8.75 -17.43 8.63
CA PHE A 37 8.45 -16.60 7.46
C PHE A 37 6.95 -16.40 7.28
N LEU A 38 6.13 -17.41 7.52
CA LEU A 38 4.68 -17.32 7.40
C LEU A 38 4.10 -16.35 8.44
N ILE A 39 4.56 -16.42 9.69
CA ILE A 39 4.18 -15.48 10.75
C ILE A 39 4.63 -14.06 10.40
N ALA A 40 5.89 -13.88 9.98
CA ALA A 40 6.42 -12.57 9.58
C ALA A 40 5.62 -11.98 8.41
N SER A 41 5.22 -12.80 7.44
CA SER A 41 4.42 -12.37 6.29
C SER A 41 3.05 -11.86 6.71
N TRP A 42 2.37 -12.55 7.64
CA TRP A 42 1.12 -12.07 8.21
C TRP A 42 1.28 -10.75 8.96
N LEU A 43 2.37 -10.59 9.73
CA LEU A 43 2.68 -9.35 10.44
C LEU A 43 2.97 -8.18 9.49
N LEU A 44 3.44 -8.43 8.26
CA LEU A 44 3.67 -7.40 7.25
C LEU A 44 2.44 -7.13 6.40
N VAL A 45 1.69 -8.16 6.00
CA VAL A 45 0.55 -8.04 5.07
C VAL A 45 -0.62 -7.29 5.71
N ILE A 46 -0.92 -7.55 6.99
CA ILE A 46 -2.08 -6.95 7.65
C ILE A 46 -1.89 -5.42 7.78
N PRO A 47 -0.77 -4.90 8.34
CA PRO A 47 -0.53 -3.47 8.38
C PRO A 47 -0.34 -2.87 6.98
N GLY A 48 0.31 -3.58 6.07
CA GLY A 48 0.50 -3.13 4.68
C GLY A 48 -0.83 -2.90 3.96
N LEU A 49 -1.78 -3.84 4.07
CA LEU A 49 -3.13 -3.70 3.51
C LEU A 49 -3.90 -2.58 4.21
N ALA A 50 -3.90 -2.52 5.54
CA ALA A 50 -4.59 -1.48 6.29
C ALA A 50 -4.12 -0.08 5.88
N LEU A 51 -2.80 0.14 5.77
CA LEU A 51 -2.23 1.41 5.32
C LEU A 51 -2.53 1.68 3.83
N SER A 52 -2.53 0.66 2.98
CA SER A 52 -2.89 0.81 1.57
C SER A 52 -4.33 1.31 1.39
N TYR A 53 -5.30 0.70 2.09
CA TYR A 53 -6.68 1.16 2.07
C TYR A 53 -6.85 2.54 2.73
N TYR A 54 -6.16 2.78 3.84
CA TYR A 54 -6.21 4.08 4.51
C TYR A 54 -5.72 5.21 3.59
N THR A 55 -4.60 5.00 2.90
CA THR A 55 -4.04 5.97 1.95
C THR A 55 -4.99 6.18 0.77
N ALA A 56 -5.56 5.10 0.21
CA ALA A 56 -6.56 5.19 -0.86
C ALA A 56 -7.76 6.06 -0.47
N ILE A 57 -8.28 5.90 0.76
CA ILE A 57 -9.40 6.71 1.27
C ILE A 57 -8.99 8.18 1.43
N THR A 58 -7.78 8.45 1.93
CA THR A 58 -7.27 9.83 2.08
C THR A 58 -7.01 10.53 0.74
N TYR A 59 -6.79 9.80 -0.36
CA TYR A 59 -6.67 10.40 -1.69
C TYR A 59 -8.00 10.89 -2.27
N ILE A 60 -9.15 10.35 -1.84
CA ILE A 60 -10.48 10.71 -2.35
C ILE A 60 -10.75 12.22 -2.29
N PRO A 61 -10.61 12.93 -1.14
CA PRO A 61 -10.85 14.36 -1.06
C PRO A 61 -9.91 15.17 -1.96
N THR A 62 -8.62 14.81 -2.02
CA THR A 62 -7.62 15.47 -2.87
C THR A 62 -7.99 15.37 -4.35
N ILE A 63 -8.33 14.16 -4.82
CA ILE A 63 -8.76 13.92 -6.19
C ILE A 63 -10.01 14.75 -6.52
N ARG A 64 -10.98 14.83 -5.59
CA ARG A 64 -12.19 15.63 -5.79
C ARG A 64 -11.90 17.12 -5.91
N GLN A 65 -10.98 17.67 -5.13
CA GLN A 65 -10.57 19.08 -5.21
C GLN A 65 -9.86 19.37 -6.54
N SER A 66 -8.93 18.51 -6.95
CA SER A 66 -8.23 18.65 -8.24
C SER A 66 -9.17 18.54 -9.44
N LEU A 67 -10.17 17.65 -9.39
CA LEU A 67 -11.21 17.55 -10.42
C LEU A 67 -12.07 18.81 -10.52
N ARG A 68 -12.35 19.48 -9.39
CA ARG A 68 -13.08 20.77 -9.39
C ARG A 68 -12.22 21.90 -9.95
N ALA A 69 -10.96 22.02 -9.52
CA ALA A 69 -10.02 23.01 -10.05
C ALA A 69 -9.79 22.85 -11.55
N GLY A 70 -9.63 21.61 -12.03
CA GLY A 70 -9.48 21.31 -13.46
C GLY A 70 -10.72 21.56 -14.31
N ARG A 71 -11.92 21.65 -13.70
CA ARG A 71 -13.15 22.09 -14.36
C ARG A 71 -13.28 23.61 -14.39
N ALA A 72 -12.85 24.30 -13.33
CA ALA A 72 -12.88 25.76 -13.24
C ALA A 72 -11.88 26.44 -14.21
N GLY A 73 -10.72 25.83 -14.46
CA GLY A 73 -9.75 26.35 -15.45
C GLY A 73 -10.06 26.00 -16.92
N ARG A 74 -11.22 25.40 -17.20
CA ARG A 74 -11.68 25.02 -18.55
C ARG A 74 -12.87 25.85 -19.05
N GLY A 75 -13.38 26.79 -18.26
CA GLY A 75 -14.32 27.83 -18.67
C GLY A 75 -13.61 29.16 -18.79
#